data_AF-A0A844Q846-F1
#
_entry.id   AF-A0A844Q846-F1
#
_cell.length_a   1.000
_cell.length_b   1.000
_cell.length_c   1.000
_cell.angle_alpha   90.00
_cell.angle_beta   90.00
_cell.angle_gamma   90.00
#
_symmetry.space_group_name_H-M   'P 1'
#
loop_
_entity.id
_entity.type
_entity.pdbx_description
1 polymer ?
#
loop_
_entity_poly.entity_id
_entity_poly.type
_entity_poly.pdbx_seq_one_letter_code
_entity_poly.pdbx_strand_id
1 'polypeptide(L)' 'MALTALGQARVAFVVKWAASIIQIMGYTATGFGWTPWNLYLFLAGVLGWFAVGVLWNDRAIMLIHIVALGAMIAGMTSA' A
#
# COMPACT_ATOMS: atom_id res chain seq x y z
N MET A 1 21.95 -17.17 -5.34
CA MET A 1 21.75 -15.73 -5.61
C MET A 1 20.73 -15.47 -6.72
N ALA A 2 20.78 -16.15 -7.88
CA ALA A 2 19.79 -15.95 -8.96
C ALA A 2 18.37 -16.46 -8.61
N LEU A 3 18.24 -17.64 -7.99
CA LEU A 3 16.95 -18.20 -7.58
C LEU A 3 16.21 -17.33 -6.55
N THR A 4 16.96 -16.74 -5.61
CA THR A 4 16.42 -15.81 -4.60
C THR A 4 15.93 -14.51 -5.23
N ALA A 5 16.65 -13.98 -6.23
CA ALA A 5 16.25 -12.78 -6.95
C ALA A 5 14.98 -12.98 -7.79
N LEU A 6 14.84 -14.12 -8.47
CA LEU A 6 13.62 -14.47 -9.20
C LEU A 6 12.41 -14.65 -8.25
N GLY A 7 12.66 -15.26 -7.08
CA GLY A 7 11.66 -15.36 -6.01
C GLY A 7 11.17 -13.99 -5.53
N GLN A 8 12.10 -13.09 -5.20
CA GLN A 8 11.77 -11.71 -4.80
C GLN A 8 11.02 -10.94 -5.88
N ALA A 9 11.42 -11.07 -7.15
CA ALA A 9 10.73 -10.43 -8.27
C ALA A 9 9.29 -10.93 -8.41
N ARG A 10 9.05 -12.23 -8.25
CA ARG A 10 7.70 -12.81 -8.28
C ARG A 10 6.84 -12.34 -7.11
N VAL A 11 7.40 -12.30 -5.89
CA VAL A 11 6.71 -11.80 -4.71
C VAL A 11 6.33 -10.33 -4.90
N ALA A 12 7.28 -9.48 -5.28
CA ALA A 12 7.02 -8.07 -5.52
C ALA A 12 5.97 -7.85 -6.63
N PHE A 13 5.98 -8.69 -7.67
CA PHE A 13 4.96 -8.65 -8.72
C PHE A 13 3.55 -8.94 -8.17
N VAL A 14 3.39 -10.00 -7.38
CA VAL A 14 2.06 -10.33 -6.82
C VAL A 14 1.61 -9.26 -5.84
N VAL A 15 2.49 -8.85 -4.93
CA VAL A 15 2.16 -7.88 -3.87
C VAL A 15 1.79 -6.52 -4.45
N LYS A 16 2.54 -6.00 -5.45
CA LYS A 16 2.22 -4.69 -6.03
C LYS A 16 0.86 -4.66 -6.70
N TRP A 17 0.47 -5.73 -7.40
CA TRP A 17 -0.81 -5.78 -8.09
C TRP A 17 -1.96 -5.94 -7.11
N ALA A 18 -1.82 -6.82 -6.11
CA ALA A 18 -2.81 -6.97 -5.05
C ALA A 18 -3.00 -5.64 -4.27
N ALA A 19 -1.90 -5.01 -3.87
CA ALA A 19 -1.91 -3.72 -3.17
C ALA A 19 -2.59 -2.63 -4.02
N SER A 20 -2.29 -2.56 -5.32
CA SER A 20 -2.91 -1.61 -6.24
C SER A 20 -4.42 -1.79 -6.36
N ILE A 21 -4.89 -3.02 -6.54
CA ILE A 21 -6.32 -3.33 -6.64
C ILE A 21 -7.03 -2.92 -5.35
N ILE A 22 -6.48 -3.28 -4.20
CA ILE A 22 -7.02 -2.92 -2.89
C ILE A 22 -7.06 -1.39 -2.70
N GLN A 23 -5.98 -0.70 -3.06
CA GLN A 23 -5.91 0.75 -2.99
C GLN A 23 -6.95 1.43 -3.89
N ILE A 24 -7.17 0.92 -5.10
CA ILE A 24 -8.20 1.39 -6.04
C ILE A 24 -9.60 1.21 -5.48
N MET A 25 -9.88 0.07 -4.84
CA MET A 25 -11.12 -0.13 -4.10
C MET A 25 -11.26 0.90 -2.96
N GLY A 26 -10.16 1.26 -2.29
CA GLY A 26 -10.12 2.34 -1.30
C GLY A 26 -10.49 3.70 -1.88
N TYR A 27 -9.88 4.10 -3.01
CA TYR A 27 -10.24 5.33 -3.73
C TYR A 27 -11.73 5.35 -4.11
N THR A 28 -12.21 4.21 -4.61
CA THR A 28 -13.61 4.03 -5.00
C THR A 28 -14.54 4.20 -3.80
N ALA A 29 -14.28 3.49 -2.70
CA ALA A 29 -15.04 3.59 -1.46
C ALA A 29 -15.06 5.03 -0.91
N THR A 30 -13.95 5.78 -1.00
CA THR A 30 -13.94 7.21 -0.66
C THR A 30 -14.88 8.01 -1.55
N GLY A 31 -14.84 7.78 -2.88
CA GLY A 31 -15.74 8.47 -3.83
C GLY A 31 -17.22 8.20 -3.57
N PHE A 32 -17.58 7.04 -3.04
CA PHE A 32 -18.95 6.68 -2.68
C PHE A 32 -19.31 6.96 -1.20
N GLY A 33 -18.41 7.53 -0.41
CA GLY A 33 -18.65 7.83 1.01
C GLY A 33 -18.77 6.59 1.90
N TRP A 34 -18.18 5.46 1.51
CA TRP A 34 -18.25 4.20 2.25
C TRP A 34 -17.25 4.16 3.39
N THR A 35 -17.64 4.69 4.53
CA THR A 35 -16.89 4.62 5.79
C THR A 35 -17.34 3.43 6.64
N PRO A 36 -16.43 2.75 7.37
CA PRO A 36 -14.98 2.97 7.43
C PRO A 36 -14.19 2.18 6.36
N TRP A 37 -14.87 1.50 5.43
CA TRP A 37 -14.25 0.59 4.46
C TRP A 37 -13.17 1.24 3.61
N ASN A 38 -13.39 2.49 3.19
CA ASN A 38 -12.39 3.27 2.49
C ASN A 38 -11.05 3.30 3.24
N LEU A 39 -11.05 3.57 4.54
CA LEU A 39 -9.85 3.65 5.38
C LEU A 39 -9.11 2.31 5.48
N TYR A 40 -9.84 1.21 5.69
CA TYR A 40 -9.22 -0.12 5.79
C TYR A 40 -8.63 -0.59 4.46
N LEU A 41 -9.34 -0.36 3.36
CA LEU A 41 -8.82 -0.64 2.02
C LEU A 41 -7.60 0.23 1.72
N PHE A 42 -7.64 1.51 2.10
CA PHE A 42 -6.50 2.39 1.93
C PHE A 42 -5.27 1.92 2.71
N LEU A 43 -5.46 1.54 3.98
CA LEU A 43 -4.41 1.06 4.87
C LEU A 43 -3.74 -0.21 4.31
N ALA A 44 -4.54 -1.18 3.87
CA ALA A 44 -4.03 -2.41 3.28
C ALA A 44 -3.24 -2.14 1.98
N GLY A 45 -3.71 -1.23 1.12
CA GLY A 45 -2.97 -0.82 -0.07
C GLY A 45 -1.64 -0.16 0.25
N VAL A 46 -1.61 0.75 1.23
CA VAL A 46 -0.41 1.51 1.62
C VAL A 46 0.65 0.59 2.20
N LEU A 47 0.25 -0.35 3.08
CA LEU A 47 1.16 -1.34 3.64
C LEU A 47 1.72 -2.28 2.57
N GLY A 48 0.88 -2.70 1.61
CA GLY A 48 1.31 -3.53 0.50
C GLY A 48 2.33 -2.83 -0.39
N TRP A 49 2.10 -1.56 -0.75
CA TRP A 49 3.06 -0.78 -1.53
C TRP A 49 4.33 -0.41 -0.77
N PHE A 50 4.25 -0.17 0.54
CA PHE A 50 5.43 -0.02 1.37
C PHE A 50 6.31 -1.29 1.33
N ALA A 51 5.69 -2.48 1.46
CA ALA A 51 6.40 -3.75 1.33
C ALA A 51 7.06 -3.93 -0.05
N VAL A 52 6.41 -3.47 -1.13
CA VAL A 52 7.02 -3.44 -2.47
C VAL A 52 8.24 -2.51 -2.51
N GLY A 53 8.16 -1.34 -1.88
CA GLY A 53 9.30 -0.43 -1.74
C GLY A 53 10.50 -1.09 -1.06
N VAL A 54 10.25 -1.86 0.01
CA VAL A 54 11.29 -2.65 0.70
C VAL A 54 11.85 -3.74 -0.23
N LEU A 55 10.99 -4.50 -0.91
CA LEU A 55 11.40 -5.58 -1.83
C LEU A 55 12.22 -5.08 -3.02
N TRP A 56 11.95 -3.87 -3.50
CA TRP A 56 12.70 -3.23 -4.58
C TRP A 56 13.86 -2.35 -4.11
N ASN A 57 14.03 -2.19 -2.79
CA ASN A 57 14.97 -1.24 -2.19
C ASN A 57 14.78 0.20 -2.73
N ASP A 58 13.53 0.57 -3.02
CA ASP A 58 13.16 1.88 -3.56
C ASP A 58 12.76 2.83 -2.42
N ARG A 59 13.65 3.77 -2.12
CA ARG A 59 13.46 4.74 -1.03
C ARG A 59 12.34 5.74 -1.30
N ALA A 60 12.05 6.04 -2.56
CA ALA A 60 10.96 6.95 -2.90
C ALA A 60 9.62 6.29 -2.62
N ILE A 61 9.44 5.02 -3.04
CA ILE A 61 8.22 4.24 -2.75
C ILE A 61 8.04 4.07 -1.24
N MET A 62 9.11 3.77 -0.49
CA MET A 62 9.04 3.65 0.96
C MET A 62 8.61 4.97 1.63
N LEU A 63 9.22 6.09 1.23
CA LEU A 63 8.95 7.41 1.80
C LEU A 63 7.48 7.81 1.62
N ILE A 64 6.96 7.74 0.38
CA ILE A 64 5.60 8.21 0.11
C ILE A 64 4.55 7.39 0.88
N HIS A 65 4.76 6.09 1.07
CA HIS A 65 3.83 5.23 1.79
C HIS A 65 3.93 5.37 3.31
N ILE A 66 5.12 5.63 3.86
CA ILE A 66 5.27 5.99 5.27
C ILE A 66 4.55 7.32 5.57
N VAL A 67 4.75 8.34 4.73
CA VAL A 67 4.11 9.64 4.91
C VAL A 67 2.59 9.52 4.76
N ALA A 68 2.10 8.78 3.76
CA ALA A 68 0.68 8.49 3.60
C ALA A 68 0.08 7.77 4.81
N LEU A 69 0.79 6.76 5.35
CA LEU A 69 0.37 6.04 6.55
C LEU A 69 0.27 6.98 7.77
N GLY A 70 1.28 7.82 7.98
CA GLY A 70 1.27 8.82 9.06
C GLY A 70 0.12 9.80 8.94
N ALA A 71 -0.13 10.33 7.74
CA ALA A 71 -1.24 11.23 7.47
C ALA A 71 -2.60 10.56 7.70
N MET A 72 -2.77 9.30 7.27
CA MET A 72 -3.99 8.54 7.53
C MET A 72 -4.24 8.33 9.02
N ILE A 73 -3.21 7.91 9.78
CA ILE A 73 -3.34 7.71 11.22
C ILE A 73 -3.73 9.02 11.92
N ALA A 74 -3.04 10.12 11.60
CA ALA A 74 -3.36 11.43 12.15
C ALA A 74 -4.81 11.84 11.85
N GLY A 75 -5.27 11.65 10.62
CA GLY A 75 -6.65 11.92 10.21
C GLY A 75 -7.67 11.05 10.96
N MET A 76 -7.39 9.77 11.15
CA MET A 76 -8.28 8.86 11.90
C MET A 76 -8.35 9.19 13.39
N THR A 77 -7.25 9.65 13.99
CA THR A 77 -7.20 9.99 15.43
C THR A 77 -7.73 11.39 15.75
N SER A 78 -7.92 12.25 14.75
CA SER A 78 -8.42 13.62 14.90
C SER A 78 -9.90 13.76 14.56
N ALA A 79 -10.54 12.70 14.07
CA ALA A 79 -11.96 12.62 13.74
C ALA A 79 -12.82 12.20 14.94
#